data_AF-A0A099L1J6-F1
#
_entry.id   AF-A0A099L1J6-F1
#
_cell.length_a   1.000
_cell.length_b   1.000
_cell.length_c   1.000
_cell.angle_alpha   90.00
_cell.angle_beta   90.00
_cell.angle_gamma   90.00
#
_symmetry.space_group_name_H-M   'P 1'
#
loop_
_entity.id
_entity.type
_entity.pdbx_description
1 polymer ?
#
loop_
_entity_poly.entity_id
_entity_poly.type
_entity_poly.pdbx_seq_one_letter_code
_entity_poly.pdbx_strand_id
1 'polypeptide(L)'
;MFLAADETLSAQPEKTGEFSDFISAPNKPVPHSAKISKGWDKPYMIEDQRFSARRPDVLVFETEVMSDDLTIAGAIDLDLWFSTWLMYFQVKMSIQTK
;
A
#
# COMPACT_ATOMS: atom_id res chain seq x y z
N MET A 1 6.09 11.00 4.89
CA MET A 1 6.47 10.35 3.63
C MET A 1 5.42 10.69 2.59
N PHE A 2 5.84 10.90 1.35
CA PHE A 2 4.98 11.29 0.24
C PHE A 2 5.00 10.22 -0.85
N LEU A 3 3.86 9.99 -1.49
CA LEU A 3 3.78 9.21 -2.73
C LEU A 3 4.40 10.06 -3.86
N ALA A 4 5.28 9.47 -4.65
CA ALA A 4 6.02 10.15 -5.72
C ALA A 4 5.90 9.38 -7.05
N ALA A 5 6.39 9.98 -8.13
CA ALA A 5 6.46 9.34 -9.44
C ALA A 5 7.20 7.99 -9.40
N ASP A 6 6.97 7.19 -10.45
CA ASP A 6 7.57 5.86 -10.61
C ASP A 6 7.34 4.89 -9.43
N GLU A 7 6.20 5.03 -8.75
CA GLU A 7 5.79 4.14 -7.65
C GLU A 7 6.79 4.18 -6.46
N THR A 8 7.35 5.36 -6.18
CA THR A 8 8.32 5.56 -5.10
C THR A 8 7.75 6.29 -3.89
N LEU A 9 8.38 6.09 -2.72
CA LEU A 9 8.12 6.86 -1.51
C LEU A 9 9.25 7.85 -1.22
N SER A 10 8.92 9.14 -1.15
CA SER A 10 9.88 10.22 -0.92
C SER A 10 9.71 10.88 0.46
N ALA A 11 10.79 11.46 0.98
CA ALA A 11 10.76 12.29 2.19
C ALA A 11 10.27 13.73 1.91
N GLN A 12 10.33 14.18 0.65
CA GLN A 12 9.91 15.52 0.24
C GLN A 12 8.77 15.44 -0.77
N PRO A 13 7.82 16.40 -0.76
CA PRO A 13 6.75 16.42 -1.74
C PRO A 13 7.30 16.77 -3.12
N GLU A 14 6.77 16.12 -4.16
CA GLU A 14 7.05 16.50 -5.54
C GLU A 14 6.23 17.75 -5.92
N LYS A 15 6.81 18.59 -6.79
CA LYS A 15 6.18 19.86 -7.18
C LYS A 15 5.11 19.70 -8.26
N THR A 16 5.00 18.51 -8.85
CA THR A 16 4.12 18.23 -9.97
C THR A 16 2.85 17.54 -9.47
N GLY A 17 1.68 18.00 -9.93
CA GLY A 17 0.38 17.42 -9.58
C GLY A 17 0.10 16.11 -10.32
N GLU A 18 0.97 15.12 -10.13
CA GLU A 18 0.87 13.80 -10.74
C GLU A 18 -0.04 12.88 -9.91
N PHE A 19 -0.60 11.87 -10.56
CA PHE A 19 -1.41 10.84 -9.92
C PHE A 19 -1.11 9.48 -10.54
N SER A 20 -1.29 8.42 -9.75
CA SER A 20 -1.28 7.04 -10.22
C SER A 20 -2.69 6.49 -10.20
N ASP A 21 -3.06 5.71 -11.21
CA ASP A 21 -4.39 5.13 -11.34
C ASP A 21 -4.34 3.60 -11.42
N PHE A 22 -5.46 2.98 -11.03
CA PHE A 22 -5.68 1.56 -11.19
C PHE A 22 -7.15 1.28 -11.42
N ILE A 23 -7.46 0.18 -12.09
CA ILE A 23 -8.85 -0.25 -12.32
C ILE A 23 -9.18 -1.33 -11.30
N SER A 24 -10.11 -1.03 -10.40
CA SER A 24 -10.65 -2.03 -9.49
C SER A 24 -11.83 -2.77 -10.11
N ALA A 25 -11.85 -4.08 -9.90
CA ALA A 25 -12.88 -4.97 -10.39
C ALA A 25 -13.69 -5.54 -9.21
N PRO A 26 -14.90 -5.02 -8.90
CA PRO A 26 -15.68 -5.49 -7.75
C PRO A 26 -16.07 -6.98 -7.80
N ASN A 27 -16.18 -7.55 -9.00
CA ASN A 27 -16.41 -8.98 -9.22
C ASN A 27 -15.16 -9.85 -8.96
N LYS A 28 -13.99 -9.23 -8.77
CA LYS A 28 -12.72 -9.88 -8.46
C LYS A 28 -12.01 -9.13 -7.31
N PRO A 29 -12.59 -9.11 -6.11
CA PRO A 29 -12.04 -8.35 -4.99
C PRO A 29 -10.61 -8.79 -4.65
N VAL A 30 -9.82 -7.87 -4.09
CA VAL A 30 -8.50 -8.17 -3.53
C VAL A 30 -8.69 -8.96 -2.23
N PRO A 31 -8.12 -10.19 -2.09
CA PRO A 31 -8.19 -10.93 -0.84
C PRO A 31 -7.50 -10.18 0.30
N HIS A 32 -8.08 -10.22 1.49
CA HIS A 32 -7.48 -9.59 2.68
C HIS A 32 -6.30 -10.41 3.25
N SER A 33 -6.25 -11.72 2.95
CA SER A 33 -5.23 -12.68 3.37
C SER A 33 -4.82 -13.57 2.18
N ALA A 34 -3.59 -14.09 2.22
CA ALA A 34 -3.10 -15.06 1.24
C ALA A 34 -3.75 -16.45 1.40
N LYS A 35 -4.23 -16.76 2.60
CA LYS A 35 -4.82 -18.05 2.95
C LYS A 35 -6.34 -17.97 2.86
N ILE A 36 -6.95 -19.06 2.39
CA ILE A 36 -8.40 -19.22 2.39
C ILE A 36 -8.83 -19.73 3.77
N SER A 37 -9.62 -18.93 4.48
CA SER A 37 -10.09 -19.21 5.84
C SER A 37 -11.56 -18.84 6.04
N LYS A 38 -12.18 -19.40 7.08
CA LYS A 38 -13.50 -18.96 7.55
C LYS A 38 -13.31 -17.80 8.52
N GLY A 39 -13.29 -16.58 8.00
CA GLY A 39 -13.06 -15.37 8.78
C GLY A 39 -11.59 -14.99 8.87
N TRP A 40 -11.24 -14.18 9.87
CA TRP A 40 -9.91 -13.58 9.96
C TRP A 40 -8.97 -14.54 10.70
N ASP A 41 -8.03 -15.11 9.96
CA ASP A 41 -7.01 -15.97 10.51
C ASP A 41 -6.02 -15.14 11.33
N LYS A 42 -5.61 -15.62 12.53
CA LYS A 42 -4.68 -14.91 13.43
C LYS A 42 -3.49 -14.21 12.76
N PRO A 43 -2.77 -14.82 11.78
CA PRO A 43 -1.62 -14.18 11.16
C PRO A 43 -1.96 -13.07 10.14
N TYR A 44 -3.22 -12.81 9.79
CA TYR A 44 -3.57 -11.94 8.64
C TYR A 44 -2.93 -10.54 8.67
N MET A 45 -2.64 -10.01 9.87
CA MET A 45 -1.99 -8.70 10.05
C MET A 45 -0.49 -8.69 9.79
N ILE A 46 0.16 -9.86 9.85
CA ILE A 46 1.62 -10.03 9.69
C ILE A 46 1.98 -10.87 8.46
N GLU A 47 0.99 -11.18 7.62
CA GLU A 47 1.21 -11.91 6.38
C GLU A 47 1.99 -11.08 5.38
N ASP A 48 2.80 -11.77 4.58
CA ASP A 48 3.50 -11.20 3.43
C ASP A 48 2.51 -10.63 2.41
N GLN A 49 2.61 -9.35 2.09
CA GLN A 49 1.69 -8.66 1.18
C GLN A 49 2.06 -8.79 -0.31
N ARG A 50 3.11 -9.56 -0.66
CA ARG A 50 3.48 -9.81 -2.06
C ARG A 50 2.37 -10.48 -2.88
N PHE A 51 1.44 -11.19 -2.25
CA PHE A 51 0.29 -11.79 -2.96
C PHE A 51 -0.65 -10.72 -3.53
N SER A 52 -0.86 -9.61 -2.82
CA SER A 52 -1.67 -8.48 -3.30
C SER A 52 -0.86 -7.54 -4.19
N ALA A 53 0.42 -7.32 -3.87
CA ALA A 53 1.31 -6.40 -4.59
C ALA A 53 1.51 -6.77 -6.07
N ARG A 54 1.36 -8.06 -6.44
CA ARG A 54 1.49 -8.53 -7.82
C ARG A 54 0.24 -8.34 -8.67
N ARG A 55 -0.85 -7.84 -8.09
CA ARG A 55 -2.11 -7.67 -8.82
C ARG A 55 -2.12 -6.33 -9.56
N PRO A 56 -2.71 -6.27 -10.77
CA PRO A 56 -2.79 -5.02 -11.53
C PRO A 56 -3.78 -4.00 -10.96
N ASP A 57 -4.61 -4.40 -9.98
CA ASP A 57 -5.59 -3.56 -9.30
C ASP A 57 -5.13 -3.15 -7.88
N VAL A 58 -3.82 -3.09 -7.67
CA VAL A 58 -3.17 -2.64 -6.43
C VAL A 58 -1.99 -1.75 -6.80
N LEU A 59 -1.99 -0.51 -6.31
CA LEU A 59 -0.82 0.37 -6.39
C LEU A 59 0.15 0.04 -5.26
N VAL A 60 1.44 0.01 -5.58
CA VAL A 60 2.53 -0.25 -4.63
C VAL A 60 3.46 0.95 -4.68
N PHE A 61 3.90 1.43 -3.52
CA PHE A 61 4.91 2.48 -3.43
C PHE A 61 6.01 2.04 -2.48
N GLU A 62 7.26 2.14 -2.91
CA GLU A 62 8.41 1.65 -2.14
C GLU A 62 9.48 2.72 -1.95
N THR A 63 10.17 2.68 -0.81
CA THR A 63 11.43 3.40 -0.66
C THR A 63 12.53 2.70 -1.42
N GLU A 64 13.61 3.42 -1.72
CA GLU A 64 14.89 2.75 -1.95
C GLU A 64 15.30 1.90 -0.74
N VAL A 65 16.27 1.00 -0.97
CA VAL A 65 16.85 0.20 0.11
C VAL A 65 17.50 1.14 1.12
N MET A 66 17.00 1.10 2.36
CA MET A 66 17.50 1.99 3.42
C MET A 66 18.94 1.64 3.79
N SER A 67 19.80 2.65 3.85
CA SER A 67 21.19 2.53 4.32
C SER A 67 21.31 2.54 5.83
N ASP A 68 20.35 3.17 6.50
CA ASP A 68 20.34 3.45 7.92
C ASP A 68 18.99 3.06 8.54
N ASP A 69 19.01 2.76 9.84
CA ASP A 69 17.82 2.39 10.59
C ASP A 69 16.84 3.57 10.70
N LEU A 70 15.56 3.32 10.40
CA LEU A 70 14.46 4.25 10.63
C LEU A 70 13.59 3.77 11.79
N THR A 71 13.52 4.57 12.85
CA THR A 71 12.61 4.31 13.98
C THR A 71 11.29 5.05 13.78
N ILE A 72 10.18 4.31 13.77
CA ILE A 72 8.82 4.86 13.71
C ILE A 72 8.16 4.58 15.07
N ALA A 73 7.67 5.62 15.73
CA ALA A 73 6.98 5.52 17.02
C ALA A 73 5.77 6.45 17.06
N GLY A 74 4.71 6.00 17.73
CA GLY A 74 3.45 6.76 17.85
C GLY A 74 2.39 6.35 16.84
N ALA A 75 1.31 7.13 16.81
CA ALA A 75 0.25 6.95 15.83
C ALA A 75 0.73 7.41 14.44
N ILE A 76 0.27 6.72 13.40
CA ILE A 76 0.56 7.07 12.01
C ILE A 76 -0.71 7.69 11.43
N ASP A 77 -0.62 8.96 11.09
CA ASP A 77 -1.69 9.67 10.40
C ASP A 77 -1.56 9.48 8.88
N LEU A 78 -2.70 9.38 8.22
CA LEU A 78 -2.78 9.23 6.76
C LEU A 78 -3.43 10.49 6.15
N ASP A 79 -2.65 11.23 5.38
CA ASP A 79 -3.13 12.31 4.51
C ASP A 79 -3.16 11.79 3.07
N LEU A 80 -4.35 11.42 2.60
CA LEU A 80 -4.54 10.76 1.30
C LEU A 80 -5.50 11.56 0.42
N TRP A 81 -5.01 11.92 -0.76
CA TRP A 81 -5.78 12.57 -1.81
C TRP A 81 -6.10 11.56 -2.89
N PHE A 82 -7.38 11.29 -3.12
CA PHE A 82 -7.81 10.34 -4.13
C PHE A 82 -9.15 10.77 -4.74
N SER A 83 -9.44 10.22 -5.93
CA SER A 83 -10.71 10.38 -6.61
C SER A 83 -11.20 9.02 -7.05
N THR A 84 -12.49 8.76 -6.87
CA THR A 84 -13.13 7.51 -7.31
C THR A 84 -14.58 7.78 -7.67
N TRP A 85 -15.13 6.96 -8.55
CA TRP A 85 -16.54 7.03 -8.92
C TRP A 85 -17.46 6.29 -7.94
N LEU A 86 -17.01 5.20 -7.31
CA LEU A 86 -17.79 4.46 -6.30
C LEU A 86 -16.94 3.35 -5.68
N MET A 87 -16.16 3.63 -4.62
CA MET A 87 -15.40 2.55 -3.97
C MET A 87 -14.88 2.80 -2.56
N TYR A 88 -14.68 1.70 -1.84
CA TYR A 88 -13.84 1.61 -0.65
C TYR A 88 -12.37 1.54 -1.04
N PHE A 89 -11.50 2.22 -0.29
CA PHE A 89 -10.05 2.10 -0.42
C PHE A 89 -9.47 1.40 0.81
N GLN A 90 -8.34 0.71 0.62
CA GLN A 90 -7.54 0.18 1.71
C GLN A 90 -6.10 0.62 1.52
N VAL A 91 -5.48 1.03 2.62
CA VAL A 91 -4.04 1.33 2.69
C VAL A 91 -3.38 0.32 3.61
N LYS A 92 -2.29 -0.26 3.14
CA LYS A 92 -1.45 -1.16 3.94
C LYS A 92 -0.03 -0.62 3.94
N MET A 93 0.52 -0.47 5.13
CA MET A 93 1.94 -0.22 5.32
C MET A 93 2.63 -1.54 5.61
N SER A 94 3.75 -1.81 4.94
CA SER A 94 4.54 -3.03 5.15
C SER A 94 6.00 -2.66 5.31
N ILE A 95 6.67 -3.33 6.25
CA ILE A 95 8.12 -3.25 6.41
C ILE A 95 8.69 -4.56 5.88
N GLN A 96 9.54 -4.47 4.86
CA GLN A 96 10.24 -5.61 4.30
C GLN A 96 11.70 -5.51 4.72
N THR A 97 12.17 -6.52 5.46
CA THR A 97 13.60 -6.71 5.71
C THR A 97 14.14 -7.59 4.58
N LYS A 98 15.33 -7.26 4.06
CA LYS A 98 16.04 -8.14 3.12
C LYS A 98 16.51 -9.41 3.81
#